data_AF-A0A959DHJ6-F1
#
_entry.id   AF-A0A959DHJ6-F1
#
_cell.length_a   1.000
_cell.length_b   1.000
_cell.length_c   1.000
_cell.angle_alpha   90.00
_cell.angle_beta   90.00
_cell.angle_gamma   90.00
#
_symmetry.space_group_name_H-M   'P 1'
#
loop_
_entity.id
_entity.type
_entity.pdbx_description
1 polymer ?
#
loop_
_entity_poly.entity_id
_entity_poly.type
_entity_poly.pdbx_seq_one_letter_code
_entity_poly.pdbx_strand_id
1 'polypeptide(L)'
;MVELLEPKPVKRAEQQPSSPPKLIFWLIGGILLVAAYKGVDFIEVGKDGKIRLSKQRQEKLDREIENLKEAEQYVLVALYDGWFPCYNCGTSTQIFLRRGETWKYGVHDKWGKR
;
A
#
# COMPACT_ATOMS: atom_id res chain seq x y z
N MET A 1 17.91 26.63 77.85
CA MET A 1 18.30 25.33 77.28
C MET A 1 17.40 25.03 76.10
N VAL A 2 17.89 25.26 74.89
CA VAL A 2 17.33 24.71 73.66
C VAL A 2 18.52 24.22 72.86
N GLU A 3 18.66 22.90 72.82
CA GLU A 3 19.70 22.17 72.10
C GLU A 3 19.31 22.18 70.62
N LEU A 4 20.02 22.94 69.80
CA LEU A 4 19.85 22.92 68.34
C LEU A 4 20.52 21.65 67.81
N LEU A 5 19.70 20.61 67.57
CA LEU A 5 20.09 19.42 66.84
C LEU A 5 20.54 19.81 65.42
N GLU A 6 21.83 19.66 65.13
CA GLU A 6 22.36 19.84 63.78
C GLU A 6 21.79 18.76 62.83
N PRO A 7 21.29 19.14 61.63
CA PRO A 7 20.74 18.17 60.69
C PRO A 7 21.86 17.33 60.05
N LYS A 8 21.70 15.99 60.07
CA LYS A 8 22.61 15.08 59.36
C LYS A 8 22.59 15.34 57.84
N PRO A 9 23.74 15.27 57.15
CA PRO A 9 23.80 15.56 55.73
C PRO A 9 23.05 14.51 54.90
N VAL A 10 22.06 14.97 54.14
CA VAL A 10 21.35 14.20 53.11
C VAL A 10 22.34 13.89 51.99
N LYS A 11 22.71 12.61 51.82
CA LYS A 11 23.48 12.16 50.66
C LYS A 11 22.59 12.26 49.42
N ARG A 12 22.78 13.31 48.62
CA ARG A 12 22.14 13.47 47.31
C ARG A 12 22.70 12.38 46.39
N ALA A 13 21.90 11.33 46.14
CA ALA A 13 22.24 10.32 45.17
C ALA A 13 22.44 10.99 43.80
N GLU A 14 23.67 10.92 43.29
CA GLU A 14 24.04 11.40 41.97
C GLU A 14 23.29 10.56 40.93
N GLN A 15 22.33 11.17 40.24
CA GLN A 15 21.66 10.55 39.09
C GLN A 15 22.69 10.35 37.98
N GLN A 16 23.15 9.11 37.80
CA GLN A 16 24.01 8.74 36.69
C GLN A 16 23.28 8.99 35.37
N PRO A 17 23.89 9.67 34.38
CA PRO A 17 23.28 9.85 33.08
C PRO A 17 23.13 8.49 32.41
N SER A 18 21.89 8.05 32.20
CA SER A 18 21.57 6.83 31.49
C SER A 18 22.06 6.98 30.06
N SER A 19 23.20 6.35 29.75
CA SER A 19 23.69 6.21 28.39
C SER A 19 22.52 5.72 27.52
N PRO A 20 22.15 6.41 26.42
CA PRO A 20 21.06 5.96 25.59
C PRO A 20 21.37 4.52 25.15
N PRO A 21 20.42 3.58 25.27
CA PRO A 21 20.70 2.19 24.98
C PRO A 21 21.15 2.09 23.52
N LYS A 22 22.34 1.50 23.30
CA LYS A 22 22.99 1.36 21.98
C LYS A 22 22.05 0.77 20.90
N LEU A 23 21.03 0.04 21.34
CA LEU A 23 19.89 -0.46 20.54
C LEU A 23 19.12 0.65 19.83
N ILE A 24 18.80 1.76 20.49
CA ILE A 24 18.07 2.88 19.87
C ILE A 24 18.90 3.50 18.76
N PHE A 25 20.22 3.62 18.95
CA PHE A 25 21.13 4.14 17.93
C PHE A 25 21.19 3.23 16.69
N TRP A 26 21.17 1.90 16.89
CA TRP A 26 21.08 0.92 15.81
C TRP A 26 19.73 0.94 15.10
N LEU A 27 18.62 1.11 15.83
CA LEU A 27 17.29 1.20 15.25
C LEU A 27 17.13 2.47 14.40
N ILE A 28 17.53 3.62 14.93
CA ILE A 28 17.49 4.89 14.20
C ILE A 28 18.43 4.84 12.99
N GLY A 29 19.63 4.29 13.15
CA GLY A 29 20.59 4.09 12.06
C GLY A 29 20.02 3.18 10.96
N GLY A 30 19.38 2.07 11.33
CA GLY A 30 18.74 1.15 10.38
C GLY A 30 17.58 1.81 9.62
N ILE A 31 16.73 2.56 10.31
CA ILE A 31 15.61 3.29 9.68
C ILE A 31 16.14 4.34 8.70
N LEU A 32 17.17 5.11 9.08
CA LEU A 32 17.79 6.10 8.20
C LEU A 32 18.45 5.47 6.97
N LEU A 33 19.09 4.31 7.14
CA LEU A 33 19.77 3.60 6.06
C LEU A 33 18.76 3.02 5.05
N VAL A 34 17.62 2.51 5.52
CA VAL A 34 16.50 2.09 4.66
C VAL A 34 15.85 3.29 3.95
N ALA A 35 15.63 4.40 4.65
CA ALA A 35 15.08 5.61 4.05
C ALA A 35 16.01 6.25 3.00
N ALA A 36 17.33 6.11 3.18
CA ALA A 36 18.33 6.55 2.21
C ALA A 36 18.42 5.61 0.99
N TYR A 37 17.87 4.40 1.07
CA TYR A 37 17.83 3.45 -0.04
C TYR A 37 16.80 3.91 -1.08
N LYS A 38 17.23 4.82 -1.97
CA LYS A 38 16.45 5.34 -3.12
C LYS A 38 16.30 4.30 -4.24
N GLY A 39 15.76 3.14 -3.91
CA GLY A 39 15.64 2.02 -4.85
C GLY A 39 14.60 2.19 -5.95
N VAL A 40 13.86 3.32 -6.01
CA VAL A 40 12.80 3.50 -7.01
C VAL A 40 12.61 4.99 -7.33
N ASP A 41 13.53 5.58 -8.09
CA ASP A 41 13.23 6.85 -8.73
C ASP A 41 12.20 6.58 -9.83
N PHE A 42 10.93 6.86 -9.53
CA PHE A 42 9.82 6.75 -10.49
C PHE A 42 9.94 7.80 -11.60
N ILE A 43 10.72 8.83 -11.35
CA ILE A 43 10.83 10.05 -12.13
C ILE A 43 12.31 10.30 -12.43
N GLU A 44 12.67 10.25 -13.71
CA GLU A 44 13.97 10.64 -14.21
C GLU A 44 13.86 12.01 -14.88
N VAL A 45 14.77 12.92 -14.54
CA VAL A 45 14.90 14.19 -15.26
C VAL A 45 15.74 13.95 -16.50
N GLY A 46 15.12 14.03 -17.67
CA GLY A 46 15.80 13.90 -18.94
C GLY A 46 16.84 15.02 -19.15
N LYS A 47 17.80 14.80 -20.04
CA LYS A 47 18.84 15.80 -20.41
C LYS A 47 18.26 17.11 -20.96
N ASP A 48 16.99 17.10 -21.35
CA ASP A 48 16.17 18.22 -21.81
C ASP A 48 15.45 18.96 -20.67
N GLY A 49 15.71 18.61 -19.41
CA GLY A 49 15.05 19.16 -18.23
C GLY A 49 13.60 18.68 -18.06
N LYS A 50 13.13 17.74 -18.89
CA LYS A 50 11.77 17.22 -18.81
C LYS A 50 11.70 16.06 -17.83
N ILE A 51 10.65 16.10 -17.01
CA ILE A 51 10.29 15.05 -16.07
C ILE A 51 9.72 13.87 -16.87
N ARG A 52 10.37 12.71 -16.82
CA ARG A 52 9.92 11.48 -17.49
C ARG A 52 9.82 10.33 -16.50
N LEU A 53 8.97 9.35 -16.79
CA LEU A 53 8.97 8.09 -16.06
C LEU A 53 10.31 7.38 -16.29
N SER A 54 10.79 6.67 -15.28
CA SER A 54 11.95 5.80 -15.45
C SER A 54 11.72 4.79 -16.57
N LYS A 55 12.78 4.41 -17.28
CA LYS A 55 12.68 3.53 -18.46
C LYS A 55 11.91 2.24 -18.15
N GLN A 56 12.21 1.61 -17.02
CA GLN A 56 11.54 0.39 -16.55
C GLN A 56 10.04 0.60 -16.32
N ARG A 57 9.64 1.77 -15.84
CA ARG A 57 8.22 2.08 -15.59
C ARG A 57 7.49 2.40 -16.88
N GLN A 58 8.15 3.06 -17.81
CA GLN A 58 7.61 3.30 -19.15
C GLN A 58 7.34 1.97 -19.87
N GLU A 59 8.29 1.03 -19.85
CA GLU A 59 8.11 -0.31 -20.44
C GLU A 59 6.95 -1.07 -19.78
N LYS A 60 6.80 -0.98 -18.46
CA LYS A 60 5.65 -1.57 -17.75
C LYS A 60 4.32 -0.93 -18.18
N LEU A 61 4.30 0.40 -18.30
CA LEU A 61 3.12 1.16 -18.72
C LEU A 61 2.71 0.76 -20.15
N ASP A 62 3.66 0.73 -21.06
CA ASP A 62 3.41 0.41 -22.46
C ASP A 62 2.84 -1.01 -22.61
N ARG A 63 3.39 -1.97 -21.85
CA ARG A 63 2.85 -3.34 -21.77
C ARG A 63 1.43 -3.39 -21.22
N GLU A 64 1.13 -2.63 -20.16
CA GLU A 64 -0.23 -2.58 -19.60
C GLU A 64 -1.22 -1.95 -20.59
N ILE A 65 -0.81 -0.90 -21.31
CA ILE A 65 -1.62 -0.28 -22.37
C ILE A 65 -1.89 -1.27 -23.50
N GLU A 66 -0.88 -2.03 -23.92
CA GLU A 66 -1.02 -3.06 -24.94
C GLU A 66 -2.03 -4.13 -24.48
N ASN A 67 -1.87 -4.66 -23.27
CA ASN A 67 -2.81 -5.62 -22.69
C ASN A 67 -4.26 -5.10 -22.62
N LEU A 68 -4.44 -3.80 -22.31
CA LEU A 68 -5.77 -3.19 -22.27
C LEU A 68 -6.39 -3.00 -23.66
N LYS A 69 -5.58 -2.66 -24.67
CA LYS A 69 -6.05 -2.58 -26.07
C LYS A 69 -6.48 -3.95 -26.60
N GLU A 70 -5.86 -4.99 -26.08
CA GLU A 70 -6.06 -6.38 -26.45
C GLU A 70 -7.23 -7.05 -25.73
N ALA A 71 -7.70 -6.46 -24.63
CA ALA A 71 -8.77 -7.01 -23.82
C ALA A 71 -10.15 -6.64 -24.39
N GLU A 72 -11.01 -7.63 -24.58
CA GLU A 72 -12.39 -7.43 -25.06
C GLU A 72 -13.35 -7.39 -23.86
N GLN A 73 -14.13 -6.32 -23.72
CA GLN A 73 -15.13 -6.20 -22.68
C GLN A 73 -16.49 -6.70 -23.19
N TYR A 74 -17.17 -7.52 -22.38
CA TYR A 74 -18.50 -8.03 -22.71
C TYR A 74 -19.48 -7.86 -21.54
N VAL A 75 -20.77 -7.91 -21.88
CA VAL A 75 -21.88 -7.86 -20.93
C VAL A 75 -22.82 -9.04 -21.15
N LEU A 76 -23.15 -9.74 -20.07
CA LEU A 76 -24.17 -10.78 -20.06
C LEU A 76 -25.50 -10.17 -19.62
N VAL A 77 -26.52 -10.37 -20.45
CA VAL A 77 -27.86 -9.81 -20.27
C VAL A 77 -28.85 -10.95 -20.08
N ALA A 78 -29.80 -10.78 -19.16
CA ALA A 78 -30.85 -11.76 -18.90
C ALA A 78 -31.78 -11.88 -20.12
N LEU A 79 -31.88 -13.09 -20.68
CA LEU A 79 -32.77 -13.37 -21.83
C LEU A 79 -34.24 -13.56 -21.42
N TYR A 80 -34.48 -13.91 -20.16
CA TYR A 80 -35.79 -14.16 -19.57
C TYR A 80 -35.82 -13.64 -18.13
N ASP A 81 -37.02 -13.39 -17.62
CA ASP A 81 -37.23 -13.00 -16.22
C ASP A 81 -36.93 -14.20 -15.32
N GLY A 82 -36.09 -14.03 -14.30
CA GLY A 82 -35.74 -15.14 -13.42
C GLY A 82 -34.65 -14.85 -12.40
N TRP A 83 -34.33 -15.87 -11.61
CA TRP A 83 -33.28 -15.82 -10.60
C TRP A 83 -31.95 -16.29 -11.21
N PHE A 84 -30.92 -15.45 -11.09
CA PHE A 84 -29.57 -15.72 -11.54
C PHE A 84 -28.61 -15.76 -10.34
N PRO A 85 -27.51 -16.55 -10.42
CA PRO A 85 -26.54 -16.59 -9.33
C PRO A 85 -25.83 -15.25 -9.19
N CYS A 86 -25.70 -14.76 -7.96
CA CYS A 86 -24.96 -13.54 -7.67
C CYS A 86 -23.71 -13.84 -6.86
N TYR A 87 -22.56 -13.54 -7.45
CA TYR A 87 -21.25 -13.75 -6.82
C TYR A 87 -20.80 -12.57 -5.96
N ASN A 88 -21.49 -11.42 -6.03
CA ASN A 88 -21.12 -10.18 -5.34
C ASN A 88 -22.20 -9.66 -4.37
N CYS A 89 -23.24 -10.46 -4.07
CA CYS A 89 -24.40 -10.01 -3.31
C CYS A 89 -24.32 -10.24 -1.79
N GLY A 90 -23.10 -10.39 -1.25
CA GLY A 90 -22.86 -10.55 0.19
C GLY A 90 -23.58 -11.77 0.76
N THR A 91 -24.73 -11.54 1.41
CA THR A 91 -25.54 -12.56 2.07
C THR A 91 -26.48 -13.33 1.13
N SER A 92 -26.85 -12.74 -0.02
CA SER A 92 -27.67 -13.43 -1.02
C SER A 92 -26.80 -14.13 -2.05
N THR A 93 -27.16 -15.36 -2.40
CA THR A 93 -26.51 -16.13 -3.49
C THR A 93 -27.19 -15.94 -4.84
N GLN A 94 -28.34 -15.25 -4.88
CA GLN A 94 -29.14 -15.06 -6.09
C GLN A 94 -29.69 -13.63 -6.20
N ILE A 95 -29.94 -13.20 -7.43
CA ILE A 95 -30.63 -11.96 -7.77
C ILE A 95 -31.71 -12.23 -8.81
N PHE A 96 -32.87 -11.61 -8.65
CA PHE A 96 -33.90 -11.64 -9.67
C PHE A 96 -33.60 -10.56 -10.71
N LEU A 97 -33.59 -10.95 -11.98
CA LEU A 97 -33.38 -10.06 -13.11
C LEU A 97 -34.57 -10.15 -14.06
N ARG A 98 -34.99 -9.01 -14.58
CA ARG A 98 -35.94 -8.93 -15.70
C ARG A 98 -35.18 -9.08 -17.02
N ARG A 99 -35.89 -9.50 -18.06
CA ARG A 99 -35.39 -9.58 -19.42
C ARG A 99 -34.80 -8.25 -19.85
N GLY A 100 -33.58 -8.28 -20.35
CA GLY A 100 -32.84 -7.09 -20.75
C GLY A 100 -31.98 -6.47 -19.64
N GLU A 101 -32.11 -6.93 -18.39
CA GLU A 101 -31.25 -6.45 -17.30
C GLU A 101 -29.88 -7.11 -17.35
N THR A 102 -28.87 -6.37 -16.89
CA THR A 102 -27.48 -6.83 -16.91
C THR A 102 -27.22 -7.78 -15.75
N TRP A 103 -26.73 -8.97 -16.06
CA TRP A 103 -26.31 -9.94 -15.06
C TRP A 103 -24.84 -9.78 -14.67
N LYS A 104 -23.93 -9.67 -15.65
CA LYS A 104 -22.49 -9.64 -15.39
C LYS A 104 -21.73 -8.87 -16.45
N TYR A 105 -20.76 -8.06 -16.02
CA TYR A 105 -19.70 -7.55 -16.87
C TYR A 105 -18.49 -8.48 -16.80
N GLY A 106 -17.86 -8.71 -17.94
CA GLY A 106 -16.67 -9.52 -18.04
C GLY A 106 -15.66 -8.90 -18.99
N VAL A 107 -14.42 -9.34 -18.84
CA VAL A 107 -13.32 -9.01 -19.74
C VAL A 107 -12.73 -10.33 -20.19
N HIS A 108 -12.51 -10.46 -21.49
CA HIS A 108 -11.79 -11.58 -22.08
C HIS A 108 -10.42 -11.07 -22.52
N ASP A 109 -9.36 -11.59 -21.92
CA ASP A 109 -8.02 -11.44 -22.43
C ASP A 109 -7.74 -12.55 -23.44
N LYS A 110 -7.09 -12.23 -24.56
CA LYS A 110 -6.66 -13.24 -25.53
C LYS A 110 -5.56 -14.16 -24.99
N TRP A 111 -4.93 -13.78 -23.88
CA TRP A 111 -3.91 -14.54 -23.19
C TRP A 111 -4.52 -15.45 -22.13
N GLY A 112 -5.32 -16.42 -22.56
CA GLY A 112 -5.91 -17.45 -21.69
C GLY A 112 -4.86 -18.34 -21.00
N LYS A 113 -4.16 -17.80 -20.01
CA LYS A 113 -3.43 -18.54 -18.98
C LYS A 113 -3.98 -18.13 -17.62
N ARG A 114 -4.95 -18.91 -17.15
CA ARG A 114 -5.25 -19.02 -15.72
C ARG A 114 -4.12 -19.77 -15.02
#